data_AF-J9XN37-F1
#
_entry.id   AF-J9XN37-F1
#
_cell.length_a   1.000
_cell.length_b   1.000
_cell.length_c   1.000
_cell.angle_alpha   90.00
_cell.angle_beta   90.00
_cell.angle_gamma   90.00
#
_symmetry.space_group_name_H-M   'P 1'
#
loop_
_entity.id
_entity.type
_entity.pdbx_description
1 polymer ?
#
loop_
_entity_poly.entity_id
_entity_poly.type
_entity_poly.pdbx_seq_one_letter_code
_entity_poly.pdbx_strand_id
1 'polypeptide(L)'
;MRFNNNFLWLASFLGVATALRRGCRPDTKSDTGAGFYTFTVLDTWISVAGDFCTNQVEMQKMNPGISFEPGDICYVPCKVRTRDCSRIPGSNDGYYTVVEGDEVTPVAEDFCSTVEDLTSNNPDAITSNTLTPGTILKVPCSWN
;
A
#
# COMPACT_ATOMS: atom_id res chain seq x y z
N MET A 1 32.94 -31.60 20.37
CA MET A 1 32.64 -30.74 19.21
C MET A 1 32.34 -29.35 19.74
N ARG A 2 33.14 -28.36 19.32
CA ARG A 2 32.90 -26.93 19.55
C ARG A 2 31.85 -26.47 18.55
N PHE A 3 30.88 -25.65 18.98
CA PHE A 3 30.64 -24.32 18.41
C PHE A 3 29.99 -23.46 19.49
N ASN A 4 30.77 -22.48 19.93
CA ASN A 4 30.28 -21.28 20.59
C ASN A 4 29.94 -20.32 19.45
N ASN A 5 28.79 -19.64 19.48
CA ASN A 5 28.68 -18.35 18.82
C ASN A 5 27.67 -17.48 19.57
N ASN A 6 28.24 -16.70 20.47
CA ASN A 6 27.70 -15.45 20.96
C ASN A 6 27.73 -14.43 19.81
N PHE A 7 26.79 -13.48 19.81
CA PHE A 7 26.58 -12.37 18.87
C PHE A 7 25.42 -12.52 17.88
N LEU A 8 24.25 -12.00 18.28
CA LEU A 8 23.56 -11.02 17.45
C LEU A 8 23.14 -9.85 18.32
N TRP A 9 23.67 -8.68 17.94
CA TRP A 9 23.38 -7.38 18.51
C TRP A 9 21.90 -7.08 18.38
N LEU A 10 21.22 -6.81 19.49
CA LEU A 10 19.92 -6.14 19.48
C LEU A 10 20.16 -4.71 18.99
N ALA A 11 20.03 -4.52 17.69
CA ALA A 11 19.95 -3.20 17.10
C ALA A 11 18.76 -2.48 17.73
N SER A 12 19.06 -1.32 18.31
CA SER A 12 18.10 -0.37 18.83
C SER A 12 17.08 -0.03 17.74
N PHE A 13 15.90 -0.63 17.79
CA PHE A 13 14.78 -0.23 16.95
C PHE A 13 14.24 1.11 17.46
N LEU A 14 14.84 2.22 17.02
CA LEU A 14 14.07 3.45 16.84
C LEU A 14 13.16 3.19 15.63
N GLY A 15 12.12 2.39 15.85
CA GLY A 15 11.21 1.91 14.84
C GLY A 15 10.35 3.05 14.33
N VAL A 16 10.78 3.68 13.23
CA VAL A 16 9.80 4.23 12.29
C VAL A 16 9.10 3.00 11.75
N ALA A 17 7.90 2.69 12.25
CA ALA A 17 7.10 1.61 11.72
C ALA A 17 6.75 1.98 10.27
N THR A 18 7.51 1.46 9.31
CA THR A 18 7.13 1.49 7.90
C THR A 18 5.82 0.73 7.79
N ALA A 19 4.74 1.40 7.39
CA ALA A 19 3.44 0.76 7.17
C ALA A 19 3.58 -0.13 5.94
N LEU A 20 3.75 -1.44 6.15
CA LEU A 20 4.05 -2.35 5.04
C LEU A 20 2.75 -2.79 4.39
N ARG A 21 2.49 -2.25 3.21
CA ARG A 21 1.29 -2.55 2.45
C ARG A 21 1.06 -4.05 2.25
N ARG A 22 -0.20 -4.49 2.37
CA ARG A 22 -0.62 -5.85 2.04
C ARG A 22 -0.23 -6.24 0.61
N GLY A 23 0.39 -7.40 0.49
CA GLY A 23 0.63 -8.06 -0.79
C GLY A 23 -0.56 -8.93 -1.23
N CYS A 24 -0.64 -9.20 -2.52
CA CYS A 24 -1.58 -10.16 -3.10
C CYS A 24 -0.84 -11.11 -4.05
N ARG A 25 -1.41 -12.28 -4.30
CA ARG A 25 -0.95 -13.22 -5.33
C ARG A 25 -1.73 -12.96 -6.62
N PRO A 26 -1.11 -12.45 -7.70
CA PRO A 26 -1.83 -12.17 -8.95
C PRO A 26 -2.49 -13.43 -9.52
N ASP A 27 -3.71 -13.29 -10.05
CA ASP A 27 -4.33 -14.33 -10.85
C ASP A 27 -3.84 -14.25 -12.29
N THR A 28 -2.74 -14.96 -12.58
CA THR A 28 -2.12 -14.94 -13.91
C THR A 28 -2.91 -15.69 -14.99
N LYS A 29 -4.06 -16.29 -14.64
CA LYS A 29 -4.93 -16.99 -15.60
C LYS A 29 -6.06 -16.09 -16.12
N SER A 30 -6.30 -14.97 -15.47
CA SER A 30 -7.35 -14.00 -15.79
C SER A 30 -6.72 -12.67 -16.20
N ASP A 31 -7.36 -11.94 -17.12
CA ASP A 31 -6.96 -10.59 -17.54
C ASP A 31 -7.71 -9.48 -16.78
N THR A 32 -8.26 -9.80 -15.60
CA THR A 32 -9.08 -8.88 -14.81
C THR A 32 -8.27 -7.92 -13.94
N GLY A 33 -6.95 -8.08 -13.85
CA GLY A 33 -6.11 -7.36 -12.88
C GLY A 33 -6.40 -7.73 -11.42
N ALA A 34 -7.08 -8.85 -11.18
CA ALA A 34 -7.40 -9.35 -9.86
C ALA A 34 -6.34 -10.36 -9.36
N GLY A 35 -6.40 -10.67 -8.08
CA GLY A 35 -5.58 -11.69 -7.46
C GLY A 35 -6.15 -12.11 -6.11
N PHE A 36 -5.38 -12.90 -5.38
CA PHE A 36 -5.80 -13.55 -4.16
C PHE A 36 -5.14 -12.92 -2.95
N TYR A 37 -5.95 -12.72 -1.90
CA TYR A 37 -5.49 -12.33 -0.58
C TYR A 37 -6.10 -13.27 0.47
N THR A 38 -5.33 -13.60 1.51
CA THR A 38 -5.77 -14.49 2.60
C THR A 38 -5.98 -13.65 3.85
N PHE A 39 -7.19 -13.69 4.41
CA PHE A 39 -7.53 -12.90 5.59
C PHE A 39 -6.74 -13.31 6.83
N THR A 40 -6.39 -12.32 7.64
CA THR A 40 -5.73 -12.48 8.94
C THR A 40 -6.67 -12.10 10.08
N VAL A 41 -6.28 -12.42 11.31
CA VAL A 41 -7.07 -12.17 12.53
C VAL A 41 -7.33 -10.69 12.83
N LEU A 42 -6.56 -9.77 12.22
CA LEU A 42 -6.73 -8.32 12.42
C LEU A 42 -7.50 -7.66 11.28
N ASP A 43 -7.91 -8.43 10.28
CA ASP A 43 -8.51 -7.86 9.09
C ASP A 43 -9.95 -7.45 9.34
N THR A 44 -10.36 -6.41 8.63
CA THR A 44 -11.76 -6.09 8.35
C THR A 44 -11.92 -5.91 6.85
N TRP A 45 -13.13 -6.13 6.32
CA TRP A 45 -13.44 -5.81 4.92
C TRP A 45 -13.00 -4.41 4.52
N ILE A 46 -13.20 -3.43 5.41
CA ILE A 46 -12.84 -2.03 5.17
C ILE A 46 -11.32 -1.88 5.05
N SER A 47 -10.56 -2.40 6.00
CA SER A 47 -9.09 -2.29 5.99
C SER A 47 -8.47 -2.97 4.78
N VAL A 48 -8.91 -4.19 4.45
CA VAL A 48 -8.34 -4.93 3.31
C VAL A 48 -8.74 -4.26 1.99
N ALA A 49 -9.99 -3.83 1.85
CA ALA A 49 -10.44 -3.10 0.67
C ALA A 49 -9.62 -1.81 0.46
N GLY A 50 -9.39 -1.04 1.53
CA GLY A 50 -8.60 0.19 1.48
C GLY A 50 -7.18 -0.06 0.99
N ASP A 51 -6.51 -1.10 1.50
CA ASP A 51 -5.13 -1.41 1.15
C ASP A 51 -4.98 -1.79 -0.34
N PHE A 52 -6.03 -2.35 -0.94
CA PHE A 52 -6.11 -2.70 -2.36
C PHE A 52 -6.74 -1.61 -3.26
N CYS A 53 -6.93 -0.38 -2.77
CA CYS A 53 -7.55 0.75 -3.48
C CYS A 53 -8.97 0.48 -3.96
N THR A 54 -9.78 -0.16 -3.11
CA THR A 54 -11.21 -0.34 -3.34
C THR A 54 -11.99 -0.03 -2.05
N ASN A 55 -13.30 -0.26 -2.05
CA ASN A 55 -14.14 -0.12 -0.88
C ASN A 55 -14.82 -1.45 -0.54
N GLN A 56 -15.35 -1.55 0.68
CA GLN A 56 -16.00 -2.76 1.17
C GLN A 56 -17.11 -3.27 0.23
N VAL A 57 -17.94 -2.38 -0.31
CA VAL A 57 -19.09 -2.76 -1.14
C VAL A 57 -18.62 -3.41 -2.44
N GLU A 58 -17.68 -2.79 -3.14
CA GLU A 58 -17.13 -3.34 -4.38
C GLU A 58 -16.32 -4.61 -4.14
N MET A 59 -15.57 -4.67 -3.03
CA MET A 59 -14.83 -5.87 -2.66
C MET A 59 -15.78 -7.04 -2.32
N GLN A 60 -16.89 -6.81 -1.62
CA GLN A 60 -17.89 -7.84 -1.34
C GLN A 60 -18.62 -8.31 -2.60
N LYS A 61 -18.90 -7.40 -3.55
CA LYS A 61 -19.47 -7.77 -4.86
C LYS A 61 -18.54 -8.68 -5.67
N MET A 62 -17.22 -8.46 -5.60
CA MET A 62 -16.21 -9.33 -6.23
C MET A 62 -16.13 -10.71 -5.57
N ASN A 63 -16.60 -10.84 -4.32
CA ASN A 63 -16.47 -12.02 -3.48
C ASN A 63 -17.83 -12.57 -3.03
N PRO A 64 -18.74 -12.92 -3.95
CA PRO A 64 -20.07 -13.36 -3.58
C PRO A 64 -20.01 -14.69 -2.81
N GLY A 65 -20.63 -14.73 -1.62
CA GLY A 65 -20.76 -15.95 -0.81
C GLY A 65 -19.51 -16.38 -0.06
N ILE A 66 -18.44 -15.56 -0.05
CA ILE A 66 -17.23 -15.82 0.74
C ILE A 66 -17.46 -15.39 2.20
N SER A 67 -17.08 -16.26 3.15
CA SER A 67 -17.00 -15.92 4.57
C SER A 67 -15.80 -15.02 4.86
N PHE A 68 -15.86 -14.28 5.96
CA PHE A 68 -14.77 -13.40 6.39
C PHE A 68 -14.15 -13.97 7.67
N GLU A 69 -13.54 -15.15 7.57
CA GLU A 69 -12.81 -15.76 8.68
C GLU A 69 -11.30 -15.77 8.40
N PRO A 70 -10.44 -15.71 9.44
CA PRO A 70 -9.00 -15.83 9.25
C PRO A 70 -8.64 -17.12 8.50
N GLY A 71 -7.84 -16.99 7.44
CA GLY A 71 -7.48 -18.09 6.54
C GLY A 71 -8.35 -18.21 5.29
N ASP A 72 -9.52 -17.56 5.25
CA ASP A 72 -10.32 -17.49 4.03
C ASP A 72 -9.59 -16.70 2.93
N ILE A 73 -9.78 -17.11 1.68
CA ILE A 73 -9.17 -16.49 0.51
C ILE A 73 -10.23 -15.67 -0.21
N CYS A 74 -9.94 -14.39 -0.44
CA CYS A 74 -10.76 -13.50 -1.26
C CYS A 74 -10.01 -13.04 -2.51
N TYR A 75 -10.77 -12.64 -3.51
CA TYR A 75 -10.32 -11.85 -4.64
C TYR A 75 -10.18 -10.38 -4.26
N VAL A 76 -9.10 -9.77 -4.73
CA VAL A 76 -8.81 -8.33 -4.59
C VAL A 76 -8.30 -7.77 -5.91
N PRO A 77 -8.47 -6.46 -6.18
CA PRO A 77 -7.68 -5.77 -7.19
C PRO A 77 -6.20 -5.92 -6.87
N CYS A 78 -5.48 -6.68 -7.69
CA CYS A 78 -4.11 -7.08 -7.39
C CYS A 78 -3.13 -6.36 -8.30
N LYS A 79 -2.71 -5.19 -7.84
CA LYS A 79 -1.67 -4.39 -8.48
C LYS A 79 -0.42 -4.39 -7.61
N VAL A 80 0.73 -4.69 -8.21
CA VAL A 80 2.02 -4.48 -7.57
C VAL A 80 2.25 -2.99 -7.43
N ARG A 81 2.49 -2.54 -6.20
CA ARG A 81 2.78 -1.14 -5.87
C ARG A 81 4.15 -1.11 -5.24
N THR A 82 5.01 -0.23 -5.74
CA THR A 82 6.43 -0.20 -5.36
C THR A 82 6.75 0.93 -4.40
N ARG A 83 5.87 1.93 -4.31
CA ARG A 83 6.06 3.13 -3.49
C ARG A 83 5.46 2.94 -2.12
N ASP A 84 6.20 3.37 -1.11
CA ASP A 84 5.79 3.40 0.28
C ASP A 84 5.85 4.83 0.82
N CYS A 85 5.16 5.08 1.92
CA CYS A 85 5.06 6.39 2.54
C CYS A 85 5.68 6.40 3.95
N SER A 86 6.27 7.53 4.31
CA SER A 86 6.59 7.86 5.70
C SER A 86 5.32 8.38 6.38
N ARG A 87 4.66 7.53 7.16
CA ARG A 87 3.38 7.85 7.82
C ARG A 87 3.49 9.05 8.75
N ILE A 88 2.50 9.95 8.67
CA ILE A 88 2.33 11.05 9.63
C ILE A 88 1.55 10.51 10.84
N PRO A 89 2.11 10.57 12.07
CA PRO A 89 1.42 10.09 13.26
C PRO A 89 0.06 10.76 13.46
N GLY A 90 -0.99 9.97 13.70
CA GLY A 90 -2.36 10.47 13.89
C GLY A 90 -3.07 10.94 12.61
N SER A 91 -2.48 10.69 11.43
CA SER A 91 -3.08 11.02 10.13
C SER A 91 -3.32 9.76 9.27
N ASN A 92 -4.20 9.91 8.29
CA ASN A 92 -4.36 8.99 7.16
C ASN A 92 -3.40 9.30 6.01
N ASP A 93 -2.56 10.32 6.19
CA ASP A 93 -1.56 10.76 5.20
C ASP A 93 -0.13 10.44 5.64
N GLY A 94 0.77 10.50 4.68
CA GLY A 94 2.21 10.31 4.82
C GLY A 94 2.98 11.14 3.82
N TYR A 95 4.30 10.99 3.83
CA TYR A 95 5.19 11.63 2.88
C TYR A 95 5.83 10.60 1.96
N TYR A 96 5.87 10.91 0.67
CA TYR A 96 6.63 10.17 -0.33
C TYR A 96 7.71 11.09 -0.92
N THR A 97 8.92 10.58 -1.08
CA THR A 97 9.99 11.30 -1.77
C THR A 97 10.07 10.78 -3.19
N VAL A 98 9.84 11.68 -4.15
CA VAL A 98 9.93 11.39 -5.59
C VAL A 98 11.33 10.88 -5.94
N VAL A 99 11.37 9.81 -6.75
CA VAL A 99 12.62 9.24 -7.28
C VAL A 99 12.73 9.47 -8.78
N GLU A 100 13.92 9.22 -9.34
CA GLU A 100 14.16 9.35 -10.77
C GLU A 100 13.22 8.45 -11.59
N GLY A 101 12.56 9.03 -12.60
CA GLY A 101 11.62 8.33 -13.48
C GLY A 101 10.17 8.28 -12.97
N ASP A 102 9.86 8.90 -11.83
CA ASP A 102 8.48 9.04 -11.37
C ASP A 102 7.65 9.99 -12.26
N GLU A 103 6.46 9.53 -12.60
CA GLU A 103 5.41 10.30 -13.26
C GLU A 103 4.23 10.46 -12.29
N VAL A 104 3.45 11.54 -12.43
CA VAL A 104 2.34 11.84 -11.49
C VAL A 104 1.30 10.72 -11.44
N THR A 105 0.94 10.14 -12.59
CA THR A 105 -0.12 9.11 -12.67
C THR A 105 0.25 7.82 -11.93
N PRO A 106 1.39 7.15 -12.19
CA PRO A 106 1.77 5.96 -11.43
C PRO A 106 1.94 6.21 -9.93
N VAL A 107 2.42 7.40 -9.53
CA VAL A 107 2.53 7.78 -8.12
C VAL A 107 1.14 7.87 -7.49
N ALA A 108 0.19 8.58 -8.12
CA ALA A 108 -1.18 8.69 -7.62
C ALA A 108 -1.85 7.32 -7.48
N GLU A 109 -1.73 6.47 -8.50
CA GLU A 109 -2.32 5.13 -8.50
C GLU A 109 -1.72 4.21 -7.42
N ASP A 110 -0.41 4.29 -7.19
CA ASP A 110 0.22 3.56 -6.10
C ASP A 110 -0.34 4.01 -4.76
N PHE A 111 -0.71 5.27 -4.58
CA PHE A 111 -1.28 5.78 -3.32
C PHE A 111 -2.81 5.75 -3.23
N CYS A 112 -3.49 4.94 -4.04
CA CYS A 112 -4.97 4.90 -4.11
C CYS A 112 -5.62 6.26 -4.35
N SER A 113 -4.94 7.15 -5.06
CA SER A 113 -5.36 8.51 -5.30
C SER A 113 -5.57 8.75 -6.80
N THR A 114 -6.21 9.86 -7.12
CA THR A 114 -6.29 10.35 -8.50
C THR A 114 -5.19 11.38 -8.73
N VAL A 115 -4.86 11.65 -10.01
CA VAL A 115 -3.93 12.74 -10.36
C VAL A 115 -4.45 14.08 -9.82
N GLU A 116 -5.76 14.30 -9.90
CA GLU A 116 -6.41 15.50 -9.37
C GLU A 116 -6.21 15.62 -7.86
N ASP A 117 -6.59 14.60 -7.08
CA ASP A 117 -6.44 14.61 -5.62
C ASP A 117 -4.98 14.76 -5.18
N LEU A 118 -4.06 14.05 -5.84
CA LEU A 118 -2.64 14.14 -5.54
C LEU A 118 -2.10 15.55 -5.82
N THR A 119 -2.51 16.16 -6.94
CA THR A 119 -2.11 17.53 -7.31
C THR A 119 -2.71 18.55 -6.36
N SER A 120 -3.99 18.42 -6.02
CA SER A 120 -4.68 19.31 -5.07
C SER A 120 -4.08 19.23 -3.66
N ASN A 121 -3.56 18.08 -3.25
CA ASN A 121 -2.83 17.93 -1.99
C ASN A 121 -1.39 18.47 -2.04
N ASN A 122 -0.85 18.70 -3.25
CA ASN A 122 0.54 19.11 -3.48
C ASN A 122 0.64 20.25 -4.52
N PRO A 123 -0.11 21.36 -4.37
CA PRO A 123 -0.30 22.34 -5.44
C PRO A 123 1.00 23.06 -5.84
N ASP A 124 1.93 23.24 -4.89
CA ASP A 124 3.21 23.90 -5.14
C ASP A 124 4.28 22.95 -5.71
N ALA A 125 4.11 21.64 -5.51
CA ALA A 125 5.09 20.63 -5.87
C ALA A 125 4.77 19.94 -7.22
N ILE A 126 3.49 19.87 -7.59
CA ILE A 126 3.02 19.25 -8.84
C ILE A 126 2.46 20.34 -9.75
N THR A 127 3.35 20.92 -10.56
CA THR A 127 3.00 21.98 -11.53
C THR A 127 2.97 21.48 -12.98
N SER A 128 3.33 20.22 -13.21
CA SER A 128 3.32 19.53 -14.50
C SER A 128 3.18 18.02 -14.31
N ASN A 129 3.08 17.25 -15.40
CA ASN A 129 2.97 15.79 -15.34
C ASN A 129 4.26 15.07 -14.93
N THR A 130 5.42 15.72 -15.07
CA THR A 130 6.72 15.19 -14.67
C THR A 130 7.07 15.62 -13.25
N LEU A 131 7.48 14.68 -12.40
CA LEU A 131 7.91 14.98 -11.04
C LEU A 131 9.42 15.19 -10.96
N THR A 132 9.84 16.17 -10.16
CA THR A 132 11.27 16.42 -9.91
C THR A 132 11.78 15.48 -8.80
N PRO A 133 12.85 14.69 -9.02
CA PRO A 133 13.41 13.83 -7.98
C PRO A 133 13.82 14.62 -6.73
N GLY A 134 13.56 14.04 -5.55
CA GLY A 134 13.80 14.68 -4.25
C GLY A 134 12.64 15.55 -3.76
N THR A 135 11.63 15.83 -4.59
CA THR A 135 10.39 16.48 -4.16
C THR A 135 9.68 15.61 -3.13
N ILE A 136 9.17 16.24 -2.06
CA ILE A 136 8.39 15.56 -1.02
C ILE A 136 6.92 15.81 -1.29
N LEU A 137 6.16 14.74 -1.52
CA LEU A 137 4.72 14.77 -1.74
C LEU A 137 4.00 14.27 -0.49
N LYS A 138 2.92 14.96 -0.11
CA LYS A 138 1.93 14.46 0.82
C LYS A 138 0.99 13.49 0.09
N VAL A 139 0.89 12.27 0.59
CA VAL A 139 0.14 11.17 -0.04
C VAL A 139 -0.75 10.47 0.99
N PRO A 140 -1.86 9.83 0.58
CA PRO A 140 -2.55 8.87 1.44
C PRO A 140 -1.58 7.78 1.93
N CYS A 141 -1.72 7.39 3.19
CA CYS A 141 -0.81 6.49 3.91
C CYS A 141 -1.57 5.76 5.04
N SER A 142 -2.78 5.29 4.73
CA SER A 142 -3.71 4.71 5.71
C SER A 142 -3.65 3.19 5.81
N TRP A 143 -2.82 2.52 4.99
CA TRP A 143 -2.67 1.07 5.06
C TRP A 143 -1.90 0.62 6.30
N ASN A 144 -2.16 -0.62 6.71
CA ASN A 144 -1.48 -1.28 7.82
C ASN A 144 -0.28 -2.07 7.34
#